data_AF-A0A7X9X6Z3-F1
#
_entry.id   AF-A0A7X9X6Z3-F1
#
_cell.length_a   1.000
_cell.length_b   1.000
_cell.length_c   1.000
_cell.angle_alpha   90.00
_cell.angle_beta   90.00
_cell.angle_gamma   90.00
#
_symmetry.space_group_name_H-M   'P 1'
#
loop_
_entity.id
_entity.type
_entity.pdbx_description
1 polymer ?
#
loop_
_entity_poly.entity_id
_entity_poly.type
_entity_poly.pdbx_seq_one_letter_code
_entity_poly.pdbx_strand_id
1 'polypeptide(L)'
;MKQTVTDAQRHMVLSVLTMAMAILRDDQPFDPEHVIFGRNFSVRPLRGSVGTEYLFENSAFPGTLITVFAEADPADPTADRTKVRQVPTAFTVWFNSSIKGIPRSTIEDLLPLDIGYWVDSHGNQQPGNDMGAVPPQVLLHGYRYRASALPASQFPVDVELAFGDPDPQATEKNAVKTPVLLGAILTRNYFELTPRQREKNPR
;
A
#
# COMPACT_ATOMS: atom_id res chain seq x y z
N MET A 1 15.17 30.83 3.98
CA MET A 1 13.75 30.47 4.19
C MET A 1 13.68 28.96 4.37
N LYS A 2 13.26 28.47 5.55
CA LYS A 2 13.04 27.02 5.75
C LYS A 2 11.74 26.68 5.05
N GLN A 3 11.81 25.88 3.98
CA GLN A 3 10.62 25.37 3.31
C GLN A 3 9.70 24.72 4.34
N THR A 4 8.43 25.10 4.32
CA THR A 4 7.36 24.43 5.06
C THR A 4 7.08 23.11 4.34
N VAL A 5 7.85 22.09 4.69
CA VAL A 5 7.90 20.79 4.00
C VAL A 5 6.76 19.83 4.43
N THR A 6 5.93 20.15 5.42
CA THR A 6 4.95 19.18 5.98
C THR A 6 3.65 18.99 5.19
N ASP A 7 3.08 20.04 4.59
CA ASP A 7 1.73 19.94 3.98
C ASP A 7 1.78 19.37 2.57
N ALA A 8 2.77 19.79 1.79
CA ALA A 8 3.01 19.26 0.45
C ALA A 8 3.43 17.78 0.49
N GLN A 9 4.28 17.40 1.45
CA GLN A 9 4.64 15.99 1.66
C GLN A 9 3.44 15.15 2.05
N ARG A 10 2.65 15.62 3.03
CA ARG A 10 1.43 14.95 3.45
C ARG A 10 0.47 14.79 2.29
N HIS A 11 0.21 15.85 1.53
CA HIS A 11 -0.63 15.77 0.34
C HIS A 11 -0.11 14.74 -0.65
N MET A 12 1.19 14.73 -0.95
CA MET A 12 1.78 13.76 -1.87
C MET A 12 1.64 12.32 -1.37
N VAL A 13 1.85 12.05 -0.08
CA VAL A 13 1.64 10.72 0.51
C VAL A 13 0.20 10.25 0.29
N LEU A 14 -0.76 11.10 0.64
CA LEU A 14 -2.18 10.78 0.47
C LEU A 14 -2.49 10.54 -1.01
N SER A 15 -2.00 11.38 -1.93
CA SER A 15 -2.22 11.21 -3.37
C SER A 15 -1.60 9.92 -3.93
N VAL A 16 -0.41 9.54 -3.47
CA VAL A 16 0.23 8.26 -3.85
C VAL A 16 -0.60 7.08 -3.38
N LEU A 17 -1.05 7.08 -2.12
CA LEU A 17 -1.89 6.01 -1.57
C LEU A 17 -3.25 5.93 -2.27
N THR A 18 -3.87 7.07 -2.59
CA THR A 18 -5.11 7.13 -3.37
C THR A 18 -4.91 6.54 -4.77
N MET A 19 -3.83 6.90 -5.47
CA MET A 19 -3.55 6.33 -6.79
C MET A 19 -3.29 4.82 -6.70
N ALA A 20 -2.50 4.37 -5.72
CA ALA A 20 -2.25 2.95 -5.51
C ALA A 20 -3.55 2.18 -5.26
N MET A 21 -4.45 2.71 -4.44
CA MET A 21 -5.76 2.10 -4.21
C MET A 21 -6.63 2.09 -5.45
N ALA A 22 -6.66 3.17 -6.24
CA ALA A 22 -7.45 3.21 -7.47
C ALA A 22 -6.93 2.21 -8.52
N ILE A 23 -5.61 2.05 -8.64
CA ILE A 23 -5.00 1.03 -9.47
C ILE A 23 -5.36 -0.36 -8.94
N LEU A 24 -5.15 -0.63 -7.66
CA LEU A 24 -5.28 -1.98 -7.12
C LEU A 24 -6.74 -2.42 -6.94
N ARG A 25 -7.60 -1.57 -6.38
CA ARG A 25 -9.00 -1.92 -6.08
C ARG A 25 -9.90 -1.75 -7.29
N ASP A 26 -9.75 -0.65 -8.04
CA ASP A 26 -10.70 -0.24 -9.07
C ASP A 26 -10.20 -0.57 -10.50
N ASP A 27 -9.04 -1.22 -10.61
CA ASP A 27 -8.37 -1.62 -11.85
C ASP A 27 -8.04 -0.46 -12.80
N GLN A 28 -7.70 0.72 -12.24
CA GLN A 28 -7.20 1.80 -13.07
C GLN A 28 -5.88 1.41 -13.76
N PRO A 29 -5.63 1.89 -15.00
CA PRO A 29 -4.39 1.63 -15.70
C PRO A 29 -3.17 2.08 -14.89
N PHE A 30 -2.19 1.20 -14.79
CA PHE A 30 -0.89 1.54 -14.23
C PHE A 30 0.04 2.05 -15.32
N ASP A 31 0.52 3.28 -15.12
CA ASP A 31 1.54 3.91 -15.95
C ASP A 31 2.83 4.08 -15.11
N PRO A 32 3.92 3.37 -15.44
CA PRO A 32 5.19 3.48 -14.73
C PRO A 32 5.93 4.80 -14.99
N GLU A 33 5.44 5.67 -15.87
CA GLU A 33 5.95 7.03 -16.08
C GLU A 33 5.09 8.08 -15.36
N HIS A 34 4.02 7.66 -14.68
CA HIS A 34 3.11 8.57 -14.01
C HIS A 34 3.81 9.33 -12.89
N VAL A 35 3.80 10.67 -12.99
CA VAL A 35 4.55 11.59 -12.12
C VAL A 35 4.25 11.44 -10.62
N ILE A 36 3.09 10.89 -10.26
CA ILE A 36 2.69 10.69 -8.86
C ILE A 36 3.64 9.76 -8.09
N PHE A 37 4.16 8.72 -8.74
CA PHE A 37 5.11 7.80 -8.12
C PHE A 37 6.52 8.38 -8.07
N GLY A 38 6.78 9.44 -8.85
CA GLY A 38 8.09 10.04 -9.01
C GLY A 38 8.85 9.42 -10.19
N ARG A 39 10.17 9.40 -10.09
CA ARG A 39 11.04 8.86 -11.13
C ARG A 39 11.18 7.36 -10.93
N ASN A 40 10.73 6.59 -11.90
CA ASN A 40 11.10 5.18 -12.00
C ASN A 40 12.61 5.09 -12.29
N PHE A 41 13.36 4.46 -11.38
CA PHE A 41 14.82 4.33 -11.50
C PHE A 41 15.28 2.89 -11.72
N SER A 42 14.38 1.91 -11.59
CA SER A 42 14.71 0.51 -11.77
C SER A 42 13.47 -0.31 -12.10
N VAL A 43 13.61 -1.15 -13.12
CA VAL A 43 12.62 -2.15 -13.54
C VAL A 43 13.31 -3.50 -13.53
N ARG A 44 12.77 -4.47 -12.79
CA ARG A 44 13.41 -5.78 -12.59
C ARG A 44 12.40 -6.91 -12.78
N PRO A 45 12.80 -8.06 -13.31
CA PRO A 45 11.95 -9.24 -13.26
C PRO A 45 11.76 -9.69 -11.81
N LEU A 46 10.55 -10.15 -11.48
CA LEU A 46 10.28 -10.73 -10.17
C LEU A 46 11.02 -12.04 -9.99
N ARG A 47 11.46 -12.32 -8.75
CA ARG A 47 12.07 -13.59 -8.41
C ARG A 47 10.99 -14.62 -8.16
N GLY A 48 11.02 -15.72 -8.93
CA GLY A 48 10.14 -16.86 -8.71
C GLY A 48 8.75 -16.77 -9.33
N SER A 49 8.40 -15.66 -9.99
CA SER A 49 7.15 -15.52 -10.76
C SER A 49 7.39 -14.76 -12.07
N VAL A 50 6.45 -14.90 -13.02
CA VAL A 50 6.45 -14.09 -14.24
C VAL A 50 5.82 -12.74 -13.91
N GLY A 51 6.67 -11.72 -13.78
CA GLY A 51 6.24 -10.37 -13.49
C GLY A 51 7.41 -9.41 -13.39
N THR A 52 7.08 -8.17 -13.01
CA THR A 52 7.96 -7.03 -13.00
C THR A 52 7.81 -6.25 -11.70
N GLU A 53 8.95 -5.92 -11.09
CA GLU A 53 9.10 -4.99 -9.98
C GLU A 53 9.51 -3.62 -10.53
N TYR A 54 8.73 -2.59 -10.20
CA TYR A 54 9.02 -1.19 -10.54
C TYR A 54 9.40 -0.44 -9.27
N LEU A 55 10.56 0.20 -9.27
CA LEU A 55 11.08 0.95 -8.13
C LEU A 55 11.13 2.44 -8.47
N PHE A 56 10.58 3.24 -7.56
CA PHE A 56 10.46 4.67 -7.75
C PHE A 56 11.11 5.46 -6.61
N GLU A 57 11.70 6.58 -6.99
CA GLU A 57 12.12 7.64 -6.09
C GLU A 57 11.25 8.87 -6.33
N ASN A 58 10.61 9.37 -5.27
CA ASN A 58 9.87 10.61 -5.34
C ASN A 58 10.62 11.73 -4.61
N SER A 59 10.81 12.85 -5.31
CA SER A 59 11.50 14.02 -4.75
C SER A 59 10.83 14.60 -3.50
N ALA A 60 9.52 14.39 -3.32
CA ALA A 60 8.80 14.85 -2.13
C ALA A 60 9.21 14.07 -0.86
N PHE A 61 9.71 12.85 -0.99
CA PHE A 61 10.14 12.00 0.12
C PHE A 61 11.51 11.37 -0.19
N PRO A 62 12.60 12.16 -0.12
CA PRO A 62 13.95 11.68 -0.40
C PRO A 62 14.31 10.47 0.46
N GLY A 63 14.91 9.42 -0.13
CA GLY A 63 15.31 8.22 0.62
C GLY A 63 14.18 7.25 0.98
N THR A 64 12.97 7.50 0.50
CA THR A 64 11.84 6.55 0.53
C THR A 64 11.82 5.75 -0.76
N LEU A 65 11.55 4.46 -0.65
CA LEU A 65 11.35 3.58 -1.79
C LEU A 65 9.86 3.28 -1.95
N ILE A 66 9.33 3.56 -3.15
CA ILE A 66 8.04 3.04 -3.59
C ILE A 66 8.31 1.85 -4.51
N THR A 67 7.60 0.75 -4.29
CA THR A 67 7.63 -0.42 -5.16
C THR A 67 6.24 -0.77 -5.65
N VAL A 68 6.10 -0.99 -6.96
CA VAL A 68 4.90 -1.57 -7.57
C VAL A 68 5.25 -2.94 -8.12
N PHE A 69 4.48 -3.94 -7.75
CA PHE A 69 4.59 -5.30 -8.24
C PHE A 69 3.52 -5.51 -9.30
N ALA A 70 3.93 -5.91 -10.50
CA ALA A 70 3.02 -6.33 -11.55
C ALA A 70 3.32 -7.78 -11.93
N GLU A 71 2.31 -8.63 -11.93
CA GLU A 71 2.46 -10.06 -12.22
C GLU A 71 1.53 -10.46 -13.36
N ALA A 72 1.87 -11.55 -14.05
CA ALA A 72 0.95 -12.20 -14.96
C ALA A 72 -0.40 -12.42 -14.25
N ASP A 73 -1.49 -11.86 -14.80
CA ASP A 73 -2.82 -11.80 -14.20
C ASP A 73 -3.24 -13.13 -13.53
N PRO A 74 -3.27 -13.20 -12.19
CA PRO A 74 -3.61 -14.43 -11.47
C PRO A 74 -4.99 -14.99 -11.79
N ALA A 75 -5.91 -14.18 -12.32
CA ALA A 75 -7.23 -14.63 -12.76
C ALA A 75 -7.23 -15.28 -14.15
N ASP A 76 -6.21 -15.03 -14.98
CA ASP A 76 -6.07 -15.64 -16.30
C ASP A 76 -5.66 -17.13 -16.18
N PRO A 77 -6.42 -18.09 -16.76
CA PRO A 77 -6.14 -19.52 -16.64
C PRO A 77 -5.02 -20.02 -17.56
N THR A 78 -4.44 -19.18 -18.41
CA THR A 78 -3.40 -19.58 -19.38
C THR A 78 -2.18 -20.15 -18.66
N ALA A 79 -1.80 -21.37 -19.05
CA ALA A 79 -0.68 -22.11 -18.45
C ALA A 79 0.68 -21.45 -18.73
N ASP A 80 0.89 -20.97 -19.96
CA ASP A 80 2.09 -20.22 -20.32
C ASP A 80 1.99 -18.78 -19.83
N ARG A 81 2.47 -18.56 -18.61
CA ARG A 81 2.41 -17.26 -17.91
C ARG A 81 3.16 -16.15 -18.64
N THR A 82 4.08 -16.47 -19.56
CA THR A 82 4.82 -15.46 -20.34
C THR A 82 3.94 -14.75 -21.38
N LYS A 83 2.80 -15.34 -21.73
CA LYS A 83 1.82 -14.77 -22.68
C LYS A 83 0.69 -14.01 -21.99
N VAL A 84 0.60 -14.11 -20.67
CA VAL A 84 -0.44 -13.49 -19.87
C VAL A 84 -0.09 -12.02 -19.64
N ARG A 85 -1.10 -11.15 -19.76
CA ARG A 85 -0.95 -9.72 -19.46
C ARG A 85 -0.48 -9.54 -18.02
N GLN A 86 0.48 -8.64 -17.80
CA GLN A 86 0.85 -8.25 -16.45
C GLN A 86 -0.12 -7.20 -15.90
N VAL A 87 -0.51 -7.37 -14.64
CA VAL A 87 -1.39 -6.47 -13.90
C VAL A 87 -0.75 -6.13 -12.55
N PRO A 88 -0.93 -4.92 -12.02
CA PRO A 88 -0.49 -4.59 -10.66
C PRO A 88 -1.14 -5.51 -9.63
N THR A 89 -0.35 -6.11 -8.76
CA THR A 89 -0.82 -7.02 -7.70
C THR A 89 -0.56 -6.47 -6.31
N ALA A 90 0.51 -5.69 -6.14
CA ALA A 90 0.84 -5.06 -4.87
C ALA A 90 1.54 -3.71 -5.04
N PHE A 91 1.40 -2.88 -4.02
CA PHE A 91 2.09 -1.61 -3.84
C PHE A 91 2.71 -1.59 -2.44
N THR A 92 3.96 -1.16 -2.35
CA THR A 92 4.62 -0.94 -1.06
C THR A 92 5.31 0.41 -1.03
N VAL A 93 5.27 1.04 0.13
CA VAL A 93 6.07 2.24 0.42
C VAL A 93 6.56 2.19 1.84
N TRP A 94 7.85 2.48 2.02
CA TRP A 94 8.49 2.61 3.33
C TRP A 94 9.10 4.00 3.43
N PHE A 95 8.45 4.85 4.20
CA PHE A 95 8.87 6.21 4.45
C PHE A 95 10.05 6.22 5.41
N ASN A 96 11.05 7.06 5.13
CA ASN A 96 11.92 7.49 6.22
C ASN A 96 11.10 8.30 7.22
N SER A 97 11.46 8.24 8.51
CA SER A 97 10.67 8.68 9.68
C SER A 97 10.36 10.19 9.77
N SER A 98 10.41 10.92 8.65
CA SER A 98 10.24 12.37 8.56
C SER A 98 8.80 12.83 8.31
N ILE A 99 7.88 11.93 7.94
CA ILE A 99 6.51 12.29 7.54
C ILE A 99 5.57 12.36 8.74
N LYS A 100 5.42 13.56 9.31
CA LYS A 100 4.58 13.81 10.48
C LYS A 100 3.17 14.26 10.09
N GLY A 101 2.21 14.06 11.00
CA GLY A 101 0.88 14.65 10.88
C GLY A 101 -0.08 13.93 9.94
N ILE A 102 0.16 12.64 9.68
CA ILE A 102 -0.80 11.74 9.03
C ILE A 102 -1.29 10.76 10.10
N PRO A 103 -2.40 11.04 10.80
CA PRO A 103 -2.94 10.12 11.78
C PRO A 103 -3.57 8.92 11.06
N ARG A 104 -3.63 7.78 11.76
CA ARG A 104 -4.22 6.53 11.26
C ARG A 104 -5.62 6.74 10.66
N SER A 105 -6.48 7.48 11.36
CA SER A 105 -7.84 7.78 10.91
C SER A 105 -7.90 8.50 9.57
N THR A 106 -6.93 9.37 9.25
CA THR A 106 -6.87 10.01 7.94
C THR A 106 -6.68 9.00 6.81
N ILE A 107 -5.89 7.94 7.03
CA ILE A 107 -5.69 6.89 6.03
C ILE A 107 -6.90 5.97 5.96
N GLU A 108 -7.48 5.63 7.12
CA GLU A 108 -8.72 4.84 7.22
C GLU A 108 -9.85 5.48 6.42
N ASP A 109 -10.04 6.80 6.54
CA ASP A 109 -11.07 7.55 5.81
C ASP A 109 -10.71 7.74 4.32
N LEU A 110 -9.43 7.96 4.00
CA LEU A 110 -8.97 8.19 2.63
C LEU A 110 -9.13 6.95 1.74
N LEU A 111 -8.83 5.77 2.29
CA LEU A 111 -8.79 4.50 1.57
C LEU A 111 -10.05 3.63 1.77
N PRO A 112 -11.15 4.24 2.24
CA PRO A 112 -12.22 3.62 3.04
C PRO A 112 -11.89 2.21 3.53
N LEU A 113 -11.28 2.12 4.72
CA LEU A 113 -10.88 0.86 5.34
C LEU A 113 -11.95 0.34 6.30
N ASP A 114 -12.24 -0.96 6.25
CA ASP A 114 -13.18 -1.59 7.17
C ASP A 114 -12.57 -1.67 8.58
N ILE A 115 -13.27 -1.08 9.54
CA ILE A 115 -12.86 -1.06 10.95
C ILE A 115 -13.51 -2.20 11.71
N GLY A 116 -12.74 -2.85 12.56
CA GLY A 116 -13.15 -3.94 13.44
C GLY A 116 -12.69 -5.32 12.98
N TYR A 117 -12.17 -5.47 11.77
CA TYR A 117 -11.64 -6.75 11.28
C TYR A 117 -10.59 -6.59 10.17
N TRP A 118 -9.77 -7.64 10.00
CA TRP A 118 -8.96 -7.87 8.81
C TRP A 118 -9.21 -9.29 8.28
N VAL A 119 -8.72 -9.61 7.09
CA VAL A 119 -8.90 -10.94 6.49
C VAL A 119 -7.56 -11.64 6.36
N ASP A 120 -7.49 -12.89 6.82
CA ASP A 120 -6.27 -13.69 6.71
C ASP A 120 -6.08 -14.32 5.32
N SER A 121 -4.93 -14.96 5.11
CA SER A 121 -4.59 -15.61 3.84
C SER A 121 -5.52 -16.75 3.43
N HIS A 122 -6.39 -17.22 4.34
CA HIS A 122 -7.39 -18.25 4.07
C HIS A 122 -8.78 -17.66 3.83
N GLY A 123 -8.92 -16.33 3.85
CA GLY A 123 -10.19 -15.63 3.68
C GLY A 123 -11.02 -15.53 4.97
N ASN A 124 -10.47 -15.85 6.15
CA ASN A 124 -11.22 -15.72 7.39
C ASN A 124 -11.11 -14.30 7.95
N GLN A 125 -12.24 -13.76 8.40
CA GLN A 125 -12.26 -12.51 9.15
C GLN A 125 -11.68 -12.72 10.55
N GLN A 126 -10.69 -11.89 10.88
CA GLN A 126 -10.03 -11.84 12.16
C GLN A 126 -10.42 -10.54 12.87
N PRO A 127 -10.83 -10.60 14.16
CA PRO A 127 -11.32 -9.42 14.87
C PRO A 127 -10.20 -8.43 15.20
N GLY A 128 -10.56 -7.14 15.22
CA GLY A 128 -9.64 -6.02 15.47
C GLY A 128 -8.79 -5.68 14.25
N ASN A 129 -8.06 -4.57 14.30
CA ASN A 129 -7.12 -4.15 13.25
C ASN A 129 -5.72 -3.89 13.80
N ASP A 130 -5.60 -3.79 15.12
CA ASP A 130 -4.38 -3.44 15.84
C ASP A 130 -3.56 -4.70 16.10
N MET A 131 -2.38 -4.79 15.48
CA MET A 131 -1.46 -5.94 15.62
C MET A 131 -0.46 -5.74 16.78
N GLY A 132 -0.56 -4.62 17.49
CA GLY A 132 0.38 -4.20 18.52
C GLY A 132 1.77 -3.85 18.00
N ALA A 133 2.69 -3.71 18.95
CA ALA A 133 4.11 -3.59 18.70
C ALA A 133 4.83 -4.92 18.91
N VAL A 134 5.71 -5.31 17.98
CA VAL A 134 6.41 -6.61 18.03
C VAL A 134 7.89 -6.40 18.37
N PRO A 135 8.41 -7.00 19.46
CA PRO A 135 9.83 -6.96 19.79
C PRO A 135 10.71 -7.49 18.63
N PRO A 136 11.94 -6.95 18.41
CA PRO A 136 12.62 -5.93 19.21
C PRO A 136 12.22 -4.48 18.86
N GLN A 137 11.38 -4.30 17.84
CA GLN A 137 10.96 -2.99 17.35
C GLN A 137 9.74 -2.52 18.16
N VAL A 138 9.95 -2.29 19.45
CA VAL A 138 8.87 -1.95 20.41
C VAL A 138 8.16 -0.62 20.10
N LEU A 139 8.69 0.18 19.18
CA LEU A 139 8.07 1.41 18.68
C LEU A 139 7.42 1.24 17.31
N LEU A 140 7.46 0.06 16.69
CA LEU A 140 6.77 -0.20 15.41
C LEU A 140 5.42 -0.85 15.69
N HIS A 141 4.35 -0.13 15.43
CA HIS A 141 2.97 -0.56 15.61
C HIS A 141 2.34 -0.91 14.26
N GLY A 142 1.88 -2.16 14.11
CA GLY A 142 1.25 -2.65 12.88
C GLY A 142 -0.26 -2.59 12.92
N TYR A 143 -0.88 -2.29 11.78
CA TYR A 143 -2.32 -2.39 11.58
C TYR A 143 -2.65 -3.12 10.29
N ARG A 144 -3.74 -3.88 10.29
CA ARG A 144 -4.24 -4.63 9.13
C ARG A 144 -5.70 -4.32 8.86
N TYR A 145 -6.08 -4.20 7.60
CA TYR A 145 -7.43 -3.86 7.17
C TYR A 145 -7.80 -4.58 5.88
N ARG A 146 -9.11 -4.67 5.64
CA ARG A 146 -9.69 -4.85 4.32
C ARG A 146 -10.18 -3.49 3.82
N ALA A 147 -9.85 -3.11 2.59
CA ALA A 147 -10.49 -1.95 1.95
C ALA A 147 -11.97 -2.28 1.66
N SER A 148 -12.87 -1.36 2.00
CA SER A 148 -14.30 -1.54 1.79
C SER A 148 -14.61 -1.72 0.30
N ALA A 149 -15.56 -2.60 0.01
CA ALA A 149 -16.09 -2.78 -1.35
C ALA A 149 -16.97 -1.57 -1.73
N LEU A 150 -16.49 -0.74 -2.66
CA LEU A 150 -17.27 0.35 -3.24
C LEU A 150 -17.93 -0.11 -4.55
N PRO A 151 -18.95 0.59 -5.06
CA PRO A 151 -19.58 0.23 -6.34
C PRO A 151 -18.63 0.14 -7.54
N ALA A 152 -17.52 0.89 -7.51
CA ALA A 152 -16.47 0.86 -8.54
C ALA A 152 -15.39 -0.21 -8.31
N SER A 153 -15.38 -0.86 -7.15
CA SER A 153 -14.35 -1.82 -6.78
C SER A 153 -14.45 -3.09 -7.61
N GLN A 154 -13.32 -3.48 -8.21
CA GLN A 154 -13.18 -4.70 -9.00
C GLN A 154 -12.51 -5.81 -8.20
N PHE A 155 -11.54 -5.44 -7.36
CA PHE A 155 -10.76 -6.37 -6.56
C PHE A 155 -10.83 -5.99 -5.07
N PRO A 156 -10.95 -6.98 -4.16
CA PRO A 156 -10.67 -6.73 -2.76
C PRO A 156 -9.19 -6.41 -2.57
N VAL A 157 -8.88 -5.47 -1.68
CA VAL A 157 -7.51 -5.05 -1.36
C VAL A 157 -7.30 -5.15 0.14
N ASP A 158 -6.29 -5.91 0.53
CA ASP A 158 -5.79 -5.97 1.90
C ASP A 158 -4.76 -4.86 2.10
N VAL A 159 -4.84 -4.16 3.25
CA VAL A 159 -3.99 -3.01 3.57
C VAL A 159 -3.29 -3.23 4.90
N GLU A 160 -1.96 -3.14 4.90
CA GLU A 160 -1.15 -3.12 6.11
C GLU A 160 -0.52 -1.74 6.30
N LEU A 161 -0.66 -1.17 7.49
CA LEU A 161 -0.07 0.11 7.86
C LEU A 161 0.94 -0.08 8.98
N ALA A 162 2.06 0.60 8.89
CA ALA A 162 3.11 0.60 9.89
C ALA A 162 3.28 2.01 10.46
N PHE A 163 3.18 2.15 11.79
CA PHE A 163 3.38 3.40 12.50
C PHE A 163 4.54 3.30 13.48
N GLY A 164 5.31 4.37 13.59
CA GLY A 164 6.34 4.57 14.59
C GLY A 164 5.75 5.30 15.79
N ASP A 165 5.62 4.62 16.92
CA ASP A 165 5.18 5.21 18.17
C ASP A 165 6.20 6.20 18.73
N PRO A 166 5.74 7.26 19.42
CA PRO A 166 6.59 8.12 20.22
C PRO A 166 7.47 7.31 21.17
N ASP A 167 8.76 7.63 21.24
CA ASP A 167 9.61 7.08 22.30
C ASP A 167 9.10 7.60 23.67
N PRO A 168 8.62 6.71 24.56
CA PRO A 168 8.07 7.11 25.85
C PRO A 168 9.11 7.76 26.78
N GLN A 169 10.42 7.58 26.50
CA GLN A 169 11.51 8.19 27.26
C GLN A 169 12.00 9.51 26.67
N ALA A 170 11.45 9.97 25.54
CA ALA A 170 11.90 11.20 24.91
C ALA A 170 11.55 12.42 25.78
N THR A 171 12.58 13.07 26.34
CA THR A 171 12.45 14.21 27.27
C THR A 171 12.56 15.57 26.60
N GLU A 172 12.92 15.64 25.31
CA GLU A 172 13.13 16.91 24.62
C GLU A 172 11.83 17.61 24.21
N LYS A 173 11.85 18.96 24.23
CA LYS A 173 10.76 19.82 23.74
C LYS A 173 10.33 19.54 22.28
N ASN A 174 11.19 18.89 21.49
CA ASN A 174 10.95 18.56 20.07
C ASN A 174 10.67 17.08 19.80
N ALA A 175 10.51 16.26 20.84
CA ALA A 175 10.14 14.85 20.69
C ALA A 175 8.82 14.71 19.90
N VAL A 176 8.75 13.74 19.01
CA VAL A 176 7.52 13.42 18.29
C VAL A 176 6.56 12.79 19.29
N LYS A 177 5.42 13.44 19.54
CA LYS A 177 4.43 13.01 20.54
C LYS A 177 3.25 12.23 19.95
N THR A 178 3.26 12.01 18.64
CA THR A 178 2.19 11.32 17.92
C THR A 178 2.79 10.25 17.01
N PRO A 179 2.11 9.11 16.80
CA PRO A 179 2.58 8.10 15.85
C PRO A 179 2.88 8.69 14.47
N VAL A 180 3.93 8.16 13.82
CA VAL A 180 4.42 8.59 12.50
C VAL A 180 4.18 7.47 11.50
N LEU A 181 3.59 7.76 10.34
CA LEU A 181 3.46 6.75 9.29
C LEU A 181 4.85 6.36 8.78
N LEU A 182 5.19 5.07 8.89
CA LEU A 182 6.46 4.50 8.44
C LEU A 182 6.30 3.70 7.16
N GLY A 183 5.12 3.14 6.90
CA GLY A 183 4.91 2.42 5.65
C GLY A 183 3.48 1.99 5.43
N ALA A 184 3.20 1.65 4.18
CA ALA A 184 1.94 1.07 3.75
C ALA A 184 2.21 -0.04 2.73
N ILE A 185 1.45 -1.13 2.86
CA ILE A 185 1.44 -2.25 1.93
C ILE A 185 -0.02 -2.44 1.50
N LEU A 186 -0.27 -2.41 0.19
CA LEU A 186 -1.58 -2.68 -0.39
C LEU A 186 -1.44 -3.87 -1.33
N THR A 187 -2.29 -4.88 -1.17
CA THR A 187 -2.22 -6.12 -1.94
C THR A 187 -3.60 -6.50 -2.46
N ARG A 188 -3.72 -6.74 -3.77
CA ARG A 188 -4.94 -7.32 -4.35
C ARG A 188 -5.12 -8.74 -3.84
N ASN A 189 -6.33 -9.05 -3.40
CA ASN A 189 -6.68 -10.40 -3.00
C ASN A 189 -7.44 -11.11 -4.14
N TYR A 190 -6.73 -11.98 -4.86
CA TYR A 190 -7.30 -12.76 -5.96
C TYR A 190 -8.02 -14.04 -5.49
N PHE A 191 -7.78 -14.49 -4.25
CA PHE A 191 -8.38 -15.72 -3.72
C PHE A 191 -9.90 -15.61 -3.56
N GLU A 192 -10.40 -14.42 -3.26
CA GLU A 192 -11.83 -14.15 -3.08
C GLU A 192 -12.58 -13.85 -4.39
N LEU A 193 -11.90 -13.80 -5.53
CA LEU A 193 -12.58 -13.62 -6.81
C LEU A 193 -13.44 -14.84 -7.11
N THR A 194 -14.77 -14.63 -7.13
CA THR A 194 -15.73 -15.66 -7.53
C THR A 194 -15.46 -16.12 -8.97
N PRO A 195 -15.83 -17.36 -9.35
CA PRO A 195 -15.71 -17.83 -10.73
C PRO A 195 -16.34 -16.87 -11.75
N ARG A 196 -17.46 -16.23 -11.39
CA ARG A 196 -18.15 -15.23 -12.22
C ARG A 196 -17.39 -13.90 -12.38
N GLN A 197 -16.59 -13.50 -11.39
CA GLN A 197 -15.70 -12.34 -11.50
C GLN A 197 -14.47 -12.67 -12.35
N ARG A 198 -13.99 -13.92 -12.30
CA ARG A 198 -12.96 -14.44 -13.24
C ARG A 198 -13.47 -14.48 -14.68
N GLU A 199 -14.76 -14.73 -14.88
CA GLU A 199 -15.42 -14.72 -16.20
C GLU A 199 -15.73 -13.31 -16.74
N LYS A 200 -15.88 -12.30 -15.86
CA LYS A 200 -16.25 -10.92 -16.24
C LYS A 200 -15.09 -10.05 -16.73
N ASN A 201 -13.86 -10.59 -16.74
CA ASN A 201 -12.75 -10.13 -17.58
C ASN A 201 -12.49 -11.17 -18.68
N PRO A 202 -13.33 -11.27 -19.72
CA PRO A 202 -13.20 -12.32 -20.71
C PRO A 202 -12.26 -11.92 -21.86
N ARG A 203 -11.22 -12.76 -22.01
CA ARG A 203 -10.64 -13.30 -23.26
C ARG A 203 -9.87 -12.37 -24.20
#